data_AF-X0U948-F1
#
_entry.id   AF-X0U948-F1
#
_cell.length_a   1.000
_cell.length_b   1.000
_cell.length_c   1.000
_cell.angle_alpha   90.00
_cell.angle_beta   90.00
_cell.angle_gamma   90.00
#
_symmetry.space_group_name_H-M   'P 1'
#
loop_
_entity.id
_entity.type
_entity.pdbx_description
1 polymer ?
#
loop_
_entity_poly.entity_id
_entity_poly.type
_entity_poly.pdbx_seq_one_letter_code
_entity_poly.pdbx_strand_id
1 'polypeptide(L)'
;AQGLGACWVGAFEEDKIKDLLKIAKETRPQIIIPIGYADEKPLVPTRYKLDNVAFWNEWWGRAKDINVFLGYTTSSQIRRGIKKGKQALEKARKKIQT
;
A
#
# COMPACT_ATOMS: atom_id res chain seq x y z
N ALA A 1 1.55 21.56 -1.16
CA ALA A 1 1.74 21.24 -2.59
C ALA A 1 1.29 22.44 -3.43
N GLN A 2 1.93 22.73 -4.56
CA GLN A 2 1.69 23.94 -5.39
C GLN A 2 0.65 23.77 -6.52
N GLY A 3 0.00 22.60 -6.63
CA GLY A 3 -0.97 22.32 -7.69
C GLY A 3 -0.37 21.99 -9.07
N LEU A 4 0.94 21.79 -9.15
CA LEU A 4 1.64 21.39 -10.37
C LEU A 4 1.67 19.86 -10.52
N GLY A 5 1.60 19.39 -11.77
CA GLY A 5 1.92 18.02 -12.15
C GLY A 5 3.41 17.85 -12.42
N ALA A 6 3.91 16.62 -12.28
CA ALA A 6 5.28 16.25 -12.59
C ALA A 6 5.35 14.82 -13.16
N CYS A 7 6.37 14.52 -13.96
CA CYS A 7 6.64 13.18 -14.47
C CYS A 7 8.12 12.83 -14.30
N TRP A 8 8.43 11.57 -14.02
CA TRP A 8 9.82 11.09 -14.01
C TRP A 8 10.20 10.62 -15.42
N VAL A 9 11.14 11.30 -16.05
CA VAL A 9 11.70 10.89 -17.34
C VAL A 9 13.10 10.33 -17.14
N GLY A 10 13.22 9.00 -17.20
CA GLY A 10 14.50 8.27 -17.22
C GLY A 10 14.95 7.87 -18.64
N ALA A 11 14.09 8.05 -19.64
CA ALA A 11 14.36 7.69 -21.03
C ALA A 11 15.06 8.84 -21.78
N PHE A 12 16.34 9.07 -21.49
CA PHE A 12 17.17 10.06 -22.19
C PHE A 12 18.60 9.53 -22.39
N GLU A 13 19.33 10.13 -23.34
CA GLU A 13 20.73 9.80 -23.59
C GLU A 13 21.62 10.72 -22.75
N GLU A 14 22.32 10.14 -21.79
CA GLU A 14 23.06 10.86 -20.76
C GLU A 14 24.13 11.78 -21.36
N ASP A 15 24.94 11.26 -22.30
CA ASP A 15 26.05 12.00 -22.91
C ASP A 15 25.54 13.21 -23.71
N LYS A 16 24.45 13.04 -24.47
CA LYS A 16 23.82 14.16 -25.21
C LYS A 16 23.31 15.25 -24.28
N ILE A 17 22.71 14.89 -23.14
CA ILE A 17 22.23 15.86 -22.16
C ILE A 17 23.41 16.58 -21.49
N LYS A 18 24.50 15.85 -21.19
CA LYS A 18 25.70 16.45 -20.60
C LYS A 18 26.34 17.46 -21.54
N ASP A 19 26.48 17.12 -22.82
CA ASP A 19 27.02 18.03 -23.83
C ASP A 19 26.12 19.26 -24.02
N LEU A 20 24.80 19.04 -24.14
CA LEU A 20 23.82 20.10 -24.36
C LEU A 20 23.79 21.12 -23.21
N LEU A 21 23.80 20.63 -21.97
CA LEU A 21 23.70 21.46 -20.76
C LEU A 21 25.06 21.84 -20.18
N LYS A 22 26.17 21.46 -20.83
CA LYS A 22 27.55 21.68 -20.37
C LYS A 22 27.79 21.15 -18.96
N ILE A 23 27.23 19.99 -18.66
CA ILE A 23 27.41 19.30 -17.37
C ILE A 23 28.83 18.72 -17.32
N ALA A 24 29.48 18.85 -16.17
CA ALA A 24 30.83 18.34 -15.97
C ALA A 24 30.91 16.82 -16.18
N LYS A 25 32.06 16.34 -16.68
CA LYS A 25 32.22 14.95 -17.14
C LYS A 25 32.04 13.92 -16.02
N GLU A 26 32.44 14.26 -14.81
CA GLU A 26 32.32 13.46 -13.60
C GLU A 26 30.91 13.47 -12.99
N THR A 27 30.04 14.36 -13.46
CA THR A 27 28.65 14.44 -13.00
C THR A 27 27.74 13.57 -13.86
N ARG A 28 26.78 12.90 -13.21
CA ARG A 28 25.82 12.01 -13.86
C ARG A 28 24.38 12.49 -13.66
N PRO A 29 23.69 12.97 -14.71
CA PRO A 29 22.25 13.22 -14.67
C PRO A 29 21.51 11.93 -14.31
N GLN A 30 20.68 11.96 -13.27
CA GLN A 30 19.90 10.79 -12.86
C GLN A 30 18.53 10.77 -13.54
N ILE A 31 17.87 11.93 -13.61
CA ILE A 31 16.46 12.06 -13.99
C ILE A 31 16.22 13.44 -14.63
N ILE A 32 15.21 13.52 -15.50
CA ILE A 32 14.60 14.77 -15.95
C ILE A 32 13.18 14.83 -15.38
N ILE A 33 12.81 15.95 -14.76
CA ILE A 33 11.46 16.18 -14.22
C ILE A 33 10.81 17.37 -14.94
N PRO A 34 9.93 17.14 -15.94
CA PRO A 34 9.00 18.17 -16.38
C PRO A 34 8.04 18.53 -15.24
N ILE A 35 7.80 19.83 -15.05
CA ILE A 35 6.89 20.37 -14.03
C ILE A 35 6.01 21.43 -14.69
N GLY A 36 4.71 21.44 -14.41
CA GLY A 36 3.78 22.42 -14.97
C GLY A 36 2.33 22.22 -14.54
N TYR A 37 1.44 23.05 -15.07
CA TYR A 37 -0.01 22.85 -14.91
C TYR A 37 -0.46 21.72 -15.83
N ALA A 38 -1.12 20.71 -15.26
CA ALA A 38 -1.58 19.55 -16.02
C ALA A 38 -2.83 19.91 -16.83
N ASP A 39 -2.83 19.50 -18.10
CA ASP A 39 -3.99 19.61 -18.99
C ASP A 39 -5.02 18.48 -18.75
N GLU A 40 -4.59 17.41 -18.08
CA GLU A 40 -5.42 16.23 -17.79
C GLU A 40 -5.25 15.72 -16.36
N LYS A 41 -6.20 14.87 -15.93
CA LYS A 41 -6.17 14.15 -14.66
C LYS A 41 -6.28 12.65 -14.93
N PRO A 42 -5.15 11.96 -15.17
CA PRO A 42 -5.17 10.54 -15.48
C PRO A 42 -5.64 9.71 -14.28
N LEU A 43 -6.15 8.51 -14.56
CA LEU A 43 -6.50 7.54 -13.52
C LEU A 43 -5.23 7.10 -12.78
N VAL A 44 -5.35 6.95 -11.46
CA VAL A 44 -4.24 6.49 -10.62
C VAL A 44 -3.93 5.03 -10.97
N PRO A 45 -2.67 4.68 -11.28
CA PRO A 45 -2.32 3.30 -11.60
C PRO A 45 -2.47 2.39 -10.37
N THR A 46 -2.87 1.14 -10.61
CA THR A 46 -2.99 0.13 -9.56
C THR A 46 -1.62 -0.13 -8.92
N ARG A 47 -1.53 -0.01 -7.59
CA ARG A 47 -0.33 -0.36 -6.82
C ARG A 47 -0.44 -1.76 -6.23
N TYR A 48 0.70 -2.39 -5.95
CA TYR A 48 0.72 -3.60 -5.12
C TYR A 48 0.07 -3.32 -3.76
N LYS A 49 -0.62 -4.32 -3.21
CA LYS A 49 -1.14 -4.26 -1.83
C LYS A 49 0.04 -4.13 -0.87
N LEU A 50 -0.20 -3.47 0.27
CA LEU A 50 0.85 -3.24 1.27
C LEU A 50 1.50 -4.55 1.72
N ASP A 51 0.71 -5.61 1.92
CA ASP A 51 1.17 -6.94 2.32
C ASP A 51 2.16 -7.61 1.34
N ASN A 52 2.24 -7.11 0.10
CA ASN A 52 3.19 -7.60 -0.90
C ASN A 52 4.55 -6.90 -0.83
N VAL A 53 4.61 -5.69 -0.26
CA VAL A 53 5.81 -4.82 -0.31
C VAL A 53 6.34 -4.46 1.07
N ALA A 54 5.50 -4.47 2.10
CA ALA A 54 5.90 -4.20 3.47
C ALA A 54 6.16 -5.52 4.20
N PHE A 55 7.31 -5.59 4.86
CA PHE A 55 7.73 -6.72 5.68
C PHE A 55 7.87 -6.28 7.14
N TRP A 56 7.67 -7.22 8.06
CA TRP A 56 7.73 -6.98 9.48
C TRP A 56 9.04 -7.49 10.08
N ASN A 57 9.74 -6.63 10.83
CA ASN A 57 11.03 -6.87 11.52
C ASN A 57 12.21 -7.27 10.61
N GLU A 58 12.01 -8.20 9.70
CA GLU A 58 13.01 -8.80 8.84
C GLU A 58 12.53 -8.87 7.39
N TRP A 59 13.49 -8.96 6.46
CA TRP A 59 13.19 -9.18 5.06
C TRP A 59 12.39 -10.48 4.88
N TRP A 60 11.31 -10.46 4.09
CA TRP A 60 10.34 -11.55 3.97
C TRP A 60 9.54 -11.93 5.23
N GLY A 61 9.68 -11.18 6.33
CA GLY A 61 8.86 -11.32 7.54
C GLY A 61 7.40 -10.98 7.26
N ARG A 62 6.63 -11.92 6.71
CA ARG A 62 5.23 -11.73 6.31
C ARG A 62 4.31 -12.14 7.46
N ALA A 63 3.51 -11.19 7.96
CA ALA A 63 2.41 -11.52 8.84
C ALA A 63 1.33 -12.28 8.04
N LYS A 64 1.06 -13.55 8.37
CA LYS A 64 0.00 -14.34 7.71
C LYS A 64 -1.39 -13.77 7.94
N ASP A 65 -1.62 -13.15 9.10
CA ASP A 65 -2.83 -12.39 9.43
C ASP A 65 -2.41 -11.14 10.20
N ILE A 66 -2.51 -9.99 9.53
CA ILE A 66 -2.15 -8.69 10.10
C ILE A 66 -3.01 -8.35 11.33
N ASN A 67 -4.24 -8.85 11.41
CA ASN A 67 -5.14 -8.57 12.53
C ASN A 67 -4.75 -9.38 13.77
N VAL A 68 -4.25 -10.61 13.58
CA VAL A 68 -3.66 -11.42 14.65
C VAL A 68 -2.35 -10.77 15.11
N PHE A 69 -1.54 -10.33 14.16
CA PHE A 69 -0.25 -9.69 14.43
C PHE A 69 -0.39 -8.37 15.23
N LEU A 70 -1.34 -7.51 14.86
CA LEU A 70 -1.58 -6.22 15.53
C LEU A 70 -2.46 -6.35 16.80
N GLY A 71 -2.78 -7.58 17.24
CA GLY A 71 -3.57 -7.82 18.45
C GLY A 71 -5.04 -7.37 18.37
N TYR A 72 -5.55 -7.06 17.18
CA TYR A 72 -6.92 -6.53 16.99
C TYR A 72 -8.01 -7.62 16.98
N THR A 73 -7.67 -8.91 16.77
CA THR A 73 -8.68 -9.98 16.56
C THR A 73 -9.39 -10.49 17.82
N THR A 74 -8.85 -10.27 19.01
CA THR A 74 -9.37 -10.96 20.21
C THR A 74 -10.75 -10.43 20.66
N SER A 75 -11.17 -9.22 20.28
CA SER A 75 -12.41 -8.63 20.81
C SER A 75 -13.64 -8.72 19.89
N SER A 76 -13.54 -8.53 18.57
CA SER A 76 -14.73 -8.40 17.71
C SER A 76 -15.27 -9.74 17.20
N GLN A 77 -14.39 -10.64 16.77
CA GLN A 77 -14.78 -11.94 16.21
C GLN A 77 -15.17 -12.94 17.30
N ILE A 78 -14.42 -12.99 18.41
CA ILE A 78 -14.79 -13.79 19.60
C ILE A 78 -16.11 -13.30 20.18
N ARG A 79 -16.34 -11.98 20.31
CA ARG A 79 -17.62 -11.44 20.83
C ARG A 79 -18.79 -11.76 19.90
N ARG A 80 -18.60 -11.76 18.57
CA ARG A 80 -19.61 -12.24 17.60
C ARG A 80 -19.83 -13.75 17.72
N GLY A 81 -18.77 -14.54 17.85
CA GLY A 81 -18.83 -16.00 18.04
C GLY A 81 -19.55 -16.40 19.32
N ILE A 82 -19.19 -15.78 20.46
CA ILE A 82 -19.86 -15.97 21.76
C ILE A 82 -21.33 -15.55 21.67
N LYS A 83 -21.66 -14.44 21.01
CA LYS A 83 -23.06 -13.99 20.86
C LYS A 83 -23.89 -14.98 20.05
N LYS A 84 -23.36 -15.47 18.91
CA LYS A 84 -24.02 -16.50 18.10
C LYS A 84 -24.14 -17.83 18.86
N GLY A 85 -23.09 -18.23 19.57
CA GLY A 85 -23.08 -19.44 20.40
C GLY A 85 -24.12 -19.38 21.53
N LYS A 86 -24.22 -18.25 22.26
CA LYS A 86 -25.27 -18.02 23.27
C LYS A 86 -26.67 -18.11 22.67
N GLN A 87 -26.91 -17.53 21.50
CA GLN A 87 -28.21 -17.60 20.82
C GLN A 87 -28.56 -19.02 20.36
N ALA A 88 -27.58 -19.80 19.91
CA ALA A 88 -27.77 -21.20 19.54
C ALA A 88 -28.06 -22.08 20.78
N LEU A 89 -27.33 -21.87 21.87
CA LEU A 89 -27.55 -22.54 23.17
C LEU A 89 -28.94 -22.23 23.74
N GLU A 90 -29.38 -20.97 23.71
CA GLU A 90 -30.73 -20.55 24.11
C GLU A 90 -31.82 -21.27 23.29
N LYS A 91 -31.62 -21.37 21.97
CA LYS A 91 -32.55 -22.09 21.09
C LYS A 91 -32.57 -23.59 21.36
N ALA A 92 -31.42 -24.21 21.61
CA ALA A 92 -31.32 -25.62 21.95
C ALA A 92 -31.94 -25.92 23.32
N ARG A 93 -31.71 -25.06 24.32
CA ARG A 93 -32.29 -25.15 25.66
C ARG A 93 -33.82 -25.12 25.61
N LYS A 94 -34.41 -24.21 24.81
CA LYS A 94 -35.87 -24.15 24.61
C LYS A 94 -36.46 -25.40 23.95
N LYS A 95 -35.71 -26.05 23.05
CA LYS A 95 -36.13 -27.30 22.40
C LYS A 95 -36.05 -28.54 23.30
N ILE A 96 -35.21 -28.52 24.34
CA ILE A 96 -35.07 -29.63 25.29
C ILE A 96 -36.10 -29.52 26.43
N GLN A 97 -36.66 -28.33 26.67
CA GLN A 97 -37.70 -28.06 27.67
C GLN A 97 -39.14 -28.21 27.15
N THR A 98 -39.33 -28.69 25.91
CA THR A 98 -40.63 -29.07 25.32
C THR A 98 -40.66 -30.57 25.13
#